data_AF-A0A7H0KBM6-F1
#
_entry.id   AF-A0A7H0KBM6-F1
#
_cell.length_a   1.000
_cell.length_b   1.000
_cell.length_c   1.000
_cell.angle_alpha   90.00
_cell.angle_beta   90.00
_cell.angle_gamma   90.00
#
_symmetry.space_group_name_H-M   'P 1'
#
loop_
_entity.id
_entity.type
_entity.pdbx_description
1 polymer ?
#
loop_
_entity_poly.entity_id
_entity_poly.type
_entity_poly.pdbx_seq_one_letter_code
_entity_poly.pdbx_strand_id
1 'polypeptide(L)' 'MARANDLPITSLATHHFTWDQLDQAWETFSHADTHQVMKVIIDNP' A
#
# COMPACT_ATOMS: atom_id res chain seq x y z
N MET A 1 25.27 -8.91 -9.34
CA MET A 1 24.45 -8.66 -8.13
C MET A 1 23.14 -8.06 -8.58
N ALA A 2 22.07 -8.85 -8.66
CA ALA A 2 20.74 -8.33 -8.93
C ALA A 2 20.33 -7.47 -7.72
N ARG A 3 19.95 -6.21 -7.94
CA ARG A 3 19.38 -5.40 -6.88
C ARG A 3 18.01 -6.01 -6.56
N ALA A 4 17.75 -6.33 -5.29
CA ALA A 4 16.41 -6.70 -4.82
C ALA A 4 15.38 -5.54 -4.93
N ASN A 5 15.72 -4.47 -5.66
CA ASN A 5 14.98 -3.21 -5.71
C ASN A 5 14.16 -3.01 -6.98
N ASP A 6 14.23 -3.91 -7.97
CA ASP A 6 13.36 -3.83 -9.16
C ASP A 6 12.04 -4.59 -8.95
N LEU A 7 11.56 -4.66 -7.71
CA LEU A 7 10.18 -5.05 -7.48
C LEU A 7 9.31 -3.90 -8.00
N PRO A 8 8.37 -4.15 -8.93
CA PRO A 8 7.49 -3.13 -9.46
C PRO A 8 6.52 -2.70 -8.36
N ILE A 9 6.99 -1.82 -7.48
CA ILE A 9 6.33 -1.47 -6.22
C ILE A 9 4.95 -0.84 -6.45
N THR A 10 4.76 -0.22 -7.62
CA THR A 10 3.49 0.29 -8.13
C THR A 10 2.55 -0.83 -8.56
N SER A 11 3.05 -1.93 -9.10
CA SER A 11 2.26 -3.14 -9.39
C SER A 11 1.89 -3.93 -8.12
N LEU A 12 2.55 -3.67 -7.00
CA LEU A 12 2.29 -4.31 -5.70
C LEU A 12 1.36 -3.47 -4.81
N ALA A 13 1.12 -2.20 -5.15
CA ALA A 13 0.19 -1.35 -4.45
C ALA A 13 -1.24 -1.76 -4.82
N THR A 14 -1.99 -2.27 -3.84
CA THR A 14 -3.38 -2.68 -4.06
C THR A 14 -4.37 -1.59 -3.69
N HIS A 15 -3.96 -0.62 -2.86
CA HIS A 15 -4.83 0.44 -2.35
C HIS A 15 -4.10 1.78 -2.24
N HIS A 16 -4.78 2.85 -2.65
CA HIS A 16 -4.33 4.24 -2.59
C HIS A 16 -5.29 5.05 -1.72
N PHE A 17 -4.74 5.91 -0.86
CA PHE A 17 -5.48 6.79 0.03
C PHE A 17 -4.87 8.19 0.03
N THR A 18 -5.69 9.18 0.35
CA THR A 18 -5.21 10.53 0.66
C THR A 18 -4.82 10.68 2.13
N TRP A 19 -4.12 11.77 2.47
CA TRP A 19 -3.76 12.06 3.86
C TRP A 19 -4.95 12.16 4.82
N ASP A 20 -6.10 12.65 4.35
CA ASP A 20 -7.33 12.74 5.15
C ASP A 20 -7.93 11.35 5.46
N GLN A 21 -7.47 10.30 4.77
CA GLN A 21 -7.91 8.92 4.93
C GLN A 21 -6.89 8.05 5.68
N LEU A 22 -5.95 8.66 6.40
CA LEU A 22 -4.88 7.95 7.10
C LEU A 22 -5.40 6.85 8.05
N ASP A 23 -6.45 7.12 8.82
CA ASP A 23 -7.02 6.15 9.75
C ASP A 23 -7.62 4.94 9.00
N GLN A 24 -8.28 5.19 7.88
CA GLN A 24 -8.83 4.13 7.02
C GLN A 24 -7.71 3.31 6.35
N ALA A 25 -6.63 3.97 5.93
CA ALA A 25 -5.45 3.31 5.39
C ALA A 25 -4.81 2.37 6.43
N TRP A 26 -4.74 2.81 7.69
CA TRP A 26 -4.24 2.02 8.80
C TRP A 26 -5.14 0.82 9.11
N GLU A 27 -6.47 1.02 9.16
CA GLU A 27 -7.42 -0.06 9.37
C GLU A 27 -7.33 -1.12 8.26
N THR A 28 -7.24 -0.68 7.01
CA THR A 28 -7.13 -1.55 5.83
C THR A 28 -5.83 -2.36 5.86
N PHE A 29 -4.70 -1.73 6.20
CA PHE A 29 -3.41 -2.42 6.30
C PHE A 29 -3.34 -3.36 7.51
N SER A 30 -3.93 -2.99 8.64
CA SER A 30 -3.92 -3.83 9.86
C SER A 30 -4.74 -5.11 9.71
N HIS A 31 -5.68 -5.15 8.75
CA HIS A 31 -6.43 -6.34 8.34
C HIS A 31 -6.01 -6.82 6.95
N ALA A 32 -4.71 -6.76 6.64
CA ALA A 32 -4.18 -7.07 5.31
C ALA A 32 -4.47 -8.49 4.84
N ASP A 33 -4.61 -9.45 5.75
CA ASP A 33 -4.96 -10.83 5.44
C ASP A 33 -6.38 -10.95 4.88
N THR A 34 -7.31 -10.18 5.43
CA THR A 34 -8.73 -10.17 5.08
C THR A 34 -8.97 -9.32 3.84
N HIS A 35 -8.25 -8.21 3.71
CA HIS A 35 -8.37 -7.26 2.59
C HIS A 35 -7.39 -7.55 1.44
N GLN A 36 -6.60 -8.63 1.53
CA GLN A 36 -5.58 -9.00 0.55
C GLN A 36 -4.63 -7.84 0.21
N VAL A 37 -4.19 -7.13 1.24
CA VAL A 37 -3.39 -5.91 1.10
C VAL A 37 -1.91 -6.26 1.10
N MET A 38 -1.24 -5.98 -0.02
CA MET A 38 0.22 -6.17 -0.14
C MET A 38 0.99 -4.89 0.15
N LYS A 39 0.43 -3.74 -0.23
CA LYS A 39 1.00 -2.42 0.00
C LYS A 39 -0.08 -1.36 -0.08
N VAL A 40 -0.04 -0.41 0.85
CA VAL A 40 -0.84 0.82 0.84
C VAL A 40 0.06 1.99 0.45
N ILE A 41 -0.45 2.88 -0.41
CA ILE A 41 0.20 4.14 -0.73
C ILE A 41 -0.66 5.28 -0.20
N ILE A 42 -0.02 6.22 0.49
CA ILE A 42 -0.62 7.50 0.85
C ILE A 42 -0.01 8.52 -0.09
N ASP A 43 -0.85 9.12 -0.92
CA ASP A 43 -0.48 10.16 -1.85
C ASP A 43 -1.31 11.43 -1.63
N ASN A 44 -0.83 12.53 -2.22
CA ASN A 44 -1.58 13.77 -2.29
C ASN A 44 -1.79 14.04 -3.79
N PRO A 45 -3.04 14.04 -4.29
CA PRO A 45 -3.30 14.32 -5.69
C PRO A 45 -2.81 15.71 -6.12
#